data_AF-A0A443JY23-F1
#
_entry.id   AF-A0A443JY23-F1
#
_cell.length_a   1.000
_cell.length_b   1.000
_cell.length_c   1.000
_cell.angle_alpha   90.00
_cell.angle_beta   90.00
_cell.angle_gamma   90.00
#
_symmetry.space_group_name_H-M   'P 1'
#
loop_
_entity.id
_entity.type
_entity.pdbx_description
1 polymer ?
#
loop_
_entity_poly.entity_id
_entity_poly.type
_entity_poly.pdbx_seq_one_letter_code
_entity_poly.pdbx_strand_id
1 'polypeptide(L)'
;MTTDHAAGMDLAPWPGRGFGLGFTILRDPVAAGFGETPGTWRMGGAYGHSWSVDPVNRLSLVAFTNAGLEGQSPGGRFPDDLTRAVYSDG
;
A
#
# COMPACT_ATOMS: atom_id res chain seq x y z
N MET A 1 -8.75 -1.50 11.22
CA MET A 1 -8.28 -2.38 10.12
C MET A 1 -6.75 -2.29 9.97
N THR A 2 -6.02 -2.20 11.08
CA THR A 2 -4.56 -1.96 11.12
C THR A 2 -3.80 -3.13 11.76
N THR A 3 -4.52 -4.17 12.20
CA THR A 3 -3.95 -5.36 12.83
C THR A 3 -3.47 -6.32 11.75
N ASP A 4 -2.19 -6.67 11.80
CA ASP A 4 -1.64 -7.79 11.04
C ASP A 4 -2.03 -9.12 11.72
N HIS A 5 -2.64 -10.02 10.95
CA HIS A 5 -2.99 -11.37 11.38
C HIS A 5 -2.03 -12.44 10.81
N ALA A 6 -1.03 -12.02 10.03
CA ALA A 6 -0.01 -12.88 9.43
C ALA A 6 1.39 -12.60 10.02
N ALA A 7 1.45 -12.27 11.31
CA ALA A 7 2.71 -11.97 12.00
C ALA A 7 3.70 -13.15 11.90
N GLY A 8 4.96 -12.85 11.59
CA GLY A 8 6.01 -13.85 11.37
C GLY A 8 6.01 -14.52 9.99
N MET A 9 5.08 -14.14 9.11
CA MET A 9 5.07 -14.57 7.71
C MET A 9 5.47 -13.41 6.79
N ASP A 10 6.23 -13.75 5.73
CA ASP A 10 6.52 -12.83 4.63
C ASP A 10 5.37 -12.84 3.62
N LEU A 11 5.04 -11.67 3.09
CA LEU A 11 4.00 -11.50 2.09
C LEU A 11 4.63 -11.11 0.76
N ALA A 12 4.86 -12.04 -0.16
CA ALA A 12 5.27 -11.71 -1.52
C ALA A 12 4.07 -11.21 -2.35
N PRO A 13 4.19 -10.18 -3.20
CA PRO A 13 5.38 -9.37 -3.52
C PRO A 13 5.50 -8.08 -2.68
N TRP A 14 5.04 -8.09 -1.43
CA TRP A 14 4.94 -6.93 -0.53
C TRP A 14 5.95 -6.98 0.64
N PRO A 15 7.23 -6.67 0.42
CA PRO A 15 8.20 -6.63 1.52
C PRO A 15 7.78 -5.61 2.59
N GLY A 16 8.10 -5.92 3.86
CA GLY A 16 7.73 -5.06 4.99
C GLY A 16 6.23 -5.03 5.32
N ARG A 17 5.38 -5.80 4.64
CA ARG A 17 3.94 -5.86 4.90
C ARG A 17 3.48 -7.22 5.39
N GLY A 18 2.45 -7.22 6.21
CA GLY A 18 1.66 -8.39 6.60
C GLY A 18 0.26 -8.32 5.99
N PHE A 19 -0.68 -9.11 6.52
CA PHE A 19 -2.05 -9.18 6.01
C PHE A 19 -3.07 -9.16 7.16
N GLY A 20 -4.02 -8.23 7.07
CA GLY A 20 -5.13 -8.10 8.02
C GLY A 20 -6.41 -8.68 7.45
N LEU A 21 -7.55 -8.12 7.84
CA LEU A 21 -8.86 -8.52 7.31
C LEU A 21 -9.09 -7.87 5.93
N GLY A 22 -8.62 -8.54 4.87
CA GLY A 22 -8.86 -8.17 3.47
C GLY A 22 -7.83 -7.25 2.82
N PHE A 23 -6.86 -6.73 3.58
CA PHE A 23 -5.87 -5.77 3.11
C PHE A 23 -4.48 -6.08 3.62
N THR A 24 -3.46 -5.65 2.87
CA THR A 24 -2.08 -5.68 3.35
C THR A 24 -1.89 -4.60 4.41
N ILE A 25 -1.08 -4.86 5.43
CA ILE A 25 -0.79 -3.93 6.54
C ILE A 25 0.71 -3.62 6.54
N LEU A 26 1.09 -2.35 6.53
CA LEU A 26 2.49 -1.94 6.62
C LEU A 26 3.05 -2.21 8.01
N ARG A 27 4.17 -2.93 8.09
CA ARG A 27 4.90 -3.25 9.34
C ARG A 27 6.21 -2.48 9.40
N ASP A 28 6.97 -2.53 8.31
CA ASP A 28 8.29 -1.93 8.17
C ASP A 28 8.30 -1.02 6.92
N PRO A 29 8.21 0.32 7.10
CA PRO A 29 8.28 1.28 6.02
C PRO A 29 9.60 1.24 5.24
N VAL A 30 10.72 0.92 5.91
CA VAL A 30 12.05 0.85 5.28
C VAL A 30 12.09 -0.34 4.32
N ALA A 31 11.66 -1.52 4.77
CA ALA A 31 11.59 -2.71 3.92
C ALA A 31 10.57 -2.55 2.77
N ALA A 32 9.48 -1.80 2.99
CA ALA A 32 8.49 -1.53 1.96
C ALA A 32 8.94 -0.46 0.94
N GLY A 33 9.88 0.42 1.31
CA GLY A 33 10.39 1.49 0.43
C GLY A 33 9.42 2.67 0.25
N PHE A 34 8.57 2.94 1.23
CA PHE A 34 7.59 4.04 1.20
C PHE A 34 7.60 4.83 2.52
N GLY A 35 7.20 6.12 2.45
CA GLY A 35 7.09 7.01 3.62
C GLY A 35 5.79 6.88 4.43
N GLU A 36 4.91 5.95 4.07
CA GLU A 36 3.68 5.64 4.81
C GLU A 36 4.00 5.18 6.24
N THR A 37 3.10 5.45 7.20
CA THR A 37 3.32 5.04 8.60
C THR A 37 2.94 3.57 8.84
N PRO A 38 3.56 2.89 9.83
CA PRO A 38 3.14 1.54 10.23
C PRO A 38 1.64 1.47 10.56
N GLY A 39 0.99 0.39 10.11
CA GLY A 39 -0.46 0.22 10.20
C GLY A 39 -1.24 0.73 8.97
N THR A 40 -0.57 1.43 8.05
CA THR A 40 -1.16 1.80 6.74
C THR A 40 -1.61 0.55 6.00
N TRP A 41 -2.85 0.56 5.52
CA TRP A 41 -3.42 -0.57 4.80
C TRP A 41 -3.65 -0.26 3.33
N ARG A 42 -3.36 -1.21 2.44
CA ARG A 42 -3.50 -1.05 0.99
C ARG A 42 -3.96 -2.31 0.28
N MET A 43 -4.64 -2.11 -0.85
CA MET A 43 -4.94 -3.13 -1.87
C MET A 43 -5.08 -2.47 -3.25
N GLY A 44 -5.34 -3.29 -4.26
CA GLY A 44 -5.67 -2.83 -5.60
C GLY A 44 -6.53 -3.85 -6.34
N GLY A 45 -6.75 -3.57 -7.62
CA GLY A 45 -7.48 -4.44 -8.53
C GLY A 45 -6.79 -4.48 -9.89
N ALA A 46 -6.79 -5.66 -10.51
CA ALA A 46 -6.06 -5.93 -11.76
C ALA A 46 -6.47 -5.01 -12.93
N TYR A 47 -7.66 -4.42 -12.89
CA TYR A 47 -8.15 -3.46 -13.88
C TYR A 47 -7.47 -2.07 -13.82
N GLY A 48 -6.47 -1.88 -12.95
CA GLY A 48 -5.75 -0.62 -12.82
C GLY A 48 -6.22 0.23 -11.64
N HIS A 49 -6.64 -0.41 -10.55
CA HIS A 49 -7.10 0.25 -9.33
C HIS A 49 -6.08 0.10 -8.20
N SER A 50 -5.94 1.16 -7.41
CA SER A 50 -5.14 1.15 -6.19
C SER A 50 -5.77 2.03 -5.12
N TRP A 51 -5.61 1.64 -3.86
CA TRP A 51 -5.99 2.45 -2.71
C TRP A 51 -5.13 2.13 -1.49
N SER A 52 -4.86 3.16 -0.69
CA SER A 52 -4.23 3.03 0.62
C SER A 52 -4.83 4.01 1.62
N VAL A 53 -4.74 3.65 2.91
CA VAL A 53 -5.15 4.53 4.00
C VAL A 53 -4.10 4.47 5.10
N ASP A 54 -3.53 5.65 5.38
CA ASP A 54 -2.64 5.91 6.50
C ASP A 54 -3.44 6.55 7.63
N PRO A 55 -3.76 5.81 8.71
CA PRO A 55 -4.56 6.32 9.81
C PRO A 55 -3.82 7.33 10.68
N VAL A 56 -2.48 7.30 10.73
CA VAL A 56 -1.67 8.22 11.54
C VAL A 56 -1.68 9.61 10.89
N ASN A 57 -1.44 9.65 9.58
CA ASN A 57 -1.49 10.89 8.80
C ASN A 57 -2.92 11.28 8.39
N ARG A 58 -3.93 10.48 8.76
CA ARG A 58 -5.34 10.67 8.43
C ARG A 58 -5.58 10.85 6.93
N LEU A 59 -4.90 10.04 6.13
CA LEU A 59 -4.80 10.20 4.69
C LEU A 59 -5.36 8.95 3.98
N SER A 60 -6.18 9.18 2.96
CA SER A 60 -6.73 8.13 2.10
C SER A 60 -6.40 8.45 0.64
N LEU A 61 -5.65 7.57 -0.03
CA LEU A 61 -5.34 7.67 -1.45
C LEU A 61 -6.21 6.67 -2.20
N VAL A 62 -6.84 7.12 -3.27
CA VAL A 62 -7.60 6.27 -4.19
C VAL A 62 -7.26 6.70 -5.61
N ALA A 63 -6.87 5.76 -6.45
CA ALA A 63 -6.63 6.03 -7.85
C ALA A 63 -7.20 4.91 -8.72
N PHE A 64 -8.14 5.29 -9.59
CA PHE A 64 -8.73 4.42 -10.59
C PHE A 64 -8.27 4.87 -11.96
N THR A 65 -7.61 3.95 -12.65
CA THR A 65 -7.20 4.10 -14.04
C THR A 65 -7.96 3.09 -14.90
N ASN A 66 -7.91 3.28 -16.21
CA ASN A 66 -8.34 2.28 -17.20
C ASN A 66 -7.15 1.46 -17.75
N ALA A 67 -6.02 1.45 -17.03
CA ALA A 67 -4.75 0.89 -17.49
C ALA A 67 -4.25 -0.20 -16.53
N GLY A 68 -4.86 -1.40 -16.58
CA GLY A 68 -4.25 -2.60 -15.99
C GLY A 68 -3.06 -3.06 -16.83
N LEU A 69 -1.90 -3.47 -16.28
CA LEU A 69 -1.51 -3.67 -14.87
C LEU A 69 -0.86 -2.42 -14.23
N GLU A 70 -0.61 -1.38 -15.01
CA GLU A 70 0.17 -0.20 -14.59
C GLU A 70 -0.47 0.56 -13.41
N GLY A 71 -1.81 0.63 -13.35
CA GLY A 71 -2.52 1.28 -12.25
C GLY A 71 -2.76 0.40 -11.02
N GLN A 72 -2.34 -0.87 -11.04
CA GLN A 72 -2.68 -1.82 -9.97
C GLN A 72 -1.66 -1.82 -8.83
N SER A 73 -2.14 -2.09 -7.61
CA SER A 73 -1.30 -2.26 -6.42
C SER A 73 -1.45 -3.68 -5.87
N PRO A 74 -0.40 -4.53 -5.84
CA PRO A 74 0.98 -4.27 -6.24
C PRO A 74 1.21 -4.48 -7.74
N GLY A 75 2.32 -3.94 -8.26
CA GLY A 75 2.91 -4.35 -9.54
C GLY A 75 2.97 -3.26 -10.60
N GLY A 76 2.14 -2.23 -10.49
CA GLY A 76 2.22 -1.04 -11.32
C GLY A 76 3.17 0.01 -10.75
N ARG A 77 3.83 0.82 -11.60
CA ARG A 77 4.69 1.92 -11.12
C ARG A 77 3.86 3.13 -10.69
N PHE A 78 2.75 3.40 -11.38
CA PHE A 78 1.84 4.50 -11.08
C PHE A 78 1.42 4.62 -9.60
N PRO A 79 0.92 3.59 -8.90
CA PRO A 79 0.54 3.73 -7.49
C PRO A 79 1.73 4.01 -6.57
N ASP A 80 2.93 3.53 -6.93
CA ASP A 80 4.13 3.76 -6.13
C ASP A 80 4.65 5.19 -6.31
N ASP A 81 4.65 5.70 -7.53
CA ASP A 81 5.03 7.09 -7.83
C ASP A 81 4.01 8.08 -7.23
N LEU A 82 2.72 7.76 -7.29
CA LEU A 82 1.67 8.53 -6.60
C LEU A 82 1.91 8.58 -5.09
N THR A 83 2.22 7.43 -4.48
CA THR A 83 2.53 7.37 -3.04
C THR A 83 3.77 8.23 -2.73
N ARG A 84 4.87 8.09 -3.48
CA ARG A 84 6.09 8.88 -3.25
C ARG A 84 5.84 10.39 -3.36
N ALA A 85 5.04 10.82 -4.35
CA ALA A 85 4.73 12.23 -4.54
C ALA A 85 3.88 12.81 -3.40
N VAL A 86 2.97 12.02 -2.82
CA VAL A 86 2.15 12.49 -1.69
C VAL A 86 2.96 12.59 -0.39
N TYR A 87 3.96 11.73 -0.21
CA TYR A 87 4.83 11.72 0.98
C TYR A 87 6.14 12.51 0.81
N SER A 88 6.38 13.19 -0.31
CA SER A 88 7.60 13.98 -0.53
C SER A 88 7.58 15.36 0.14
N ASP A 89 6.40 15.85 0.49
CA ASP A 89 6.18 17.24 0.94
C ASP A 89 6.00 17.36 2.48
N GLY A 90 6.49 16.38 3.24
CA GLY A 90 6.35 16.27 4.70
C GLY A 90 7.66 16.34 5.47
#